data_AF-A0A5S9XLM1-F1
#
_entry.id   AF-A0A5S9XLM1-F1
#
_cell.length_a   1.000
_cell.length_b   1.000
_cell.length_c   1.000
_cell.angle_alpha   90.00
_cell.angle_beta   90.00
_cell.angle_gamma   90.00
#
_symmetry.space_group_name_H-M   'P 1'
#
loop_
_entity.id
_entity.type
_entity.pdbx_description
1 polymer ?
#
loop_
_entity_poly.entity_id
_entity_poly.type
_entity_poly.pdbx_seq_one_letter_code
_entity_poly.pdbx_strand_id
1 'polypeptide(L)'
;MTSSLSLHSSFVPSFADLSDRGLISKNSPTSVSISKVPTWEKKQISNRNSFKLNCVMEKSVDGQTHSTVNNTTDSLNTMNIKEEASVSTLLVNLDNKFDPFDAMSTPLYQTATFKQPSAIENGPYDYTRSGNPTRDALESLLAKLDKADRAFCFTSGMAALSAVTHLIKNGEEIVAGDDVYGGSDRLLSQVVPRSGVVVKRVNTTKLDEVAAAIGPQTKLVWLESPTNPRQQISDIRKISEMAHAQGALVLVDNSIMSPVLSRPLELGADIVMHSATKFIAGHSDVMAGVLAVKGEKLAKEVYFLQNSEGSGLAPFDCWLCLRGIKTMALRIEKQQENARKIAMYLSSHPRVKKVYYAGLPDHPGHHLHFSQAKGAGSVFSFITGSVALSKHLVETTKYFSIAVSFGSVKSLISMPCFMSHASIPAEVREARGLTEDLVRISAGIEDVDDLISDLDIAFKTFPL
;
A
#
# COMPACT_ATOMS: atom_id res chain seq x y z
N MET A 1 29.35 -44.14 14.23
CA MET A 1 29.89 -44.46 12.89
C MET A 1 29.49 -43.34 11.95
N THR A 2 30.48 -42.58 11.52
CA THR A 2 30.44 -41.38 10.70
C THR A 2 30.39 -41.72 9.21
N SER A 3 29.57 -41.03 8.41
CA SER A 3 29.92 -40.75 7.02
C SER A 3 29.22 -39.49 6.51
N SER A 4 30.05 -38.48 6.29
CA SER A 4 29.82 -37.22 5.60
C SER A 4 29.66 -37.40 4.09
N LEU A 5 28.84 -36.57 3.45
CA LEU A 5 28.87 -36.33 2.00
C LEU A 5 29.21 -34.86 1.74
N SER A 6 30.23 -34.68 0.92
CA SER A 6 30.98 -33.46 0.63
C SER A 6 30.34 -32.60 -0.46
N LEU A 7 30.37 -31.29 -0.27
CA LEU A 7 30.15 -30.26 -1.30
C LEU A 7 31.45 -30.03 -2.08
N HIS A 8 31.36 -29.97 -3.42
CA HIS A 8 32.44 -29.54 -4.30
C HIS A 8 32.33 -28.04 -4.58
N SER A 9 33.39 -27.31 -4.24
CA SER A 9 33.68 -25.95 -4.69
C SER A 9 34.99 -25.99 -5.49
N SER A 10 35.01 -25.38 -6.66
CA SER A 10 36.25 -25.10 -7.39
C SER A 10 36.07 -23.82 -8.18
N PHE A 11 36.88 -22.80 -7.87
CA PHE A 11 37.80 -22.14 -8.79
C PHE A 11 38.28 -20.80 -8.20
N VAL A 12 39.53 -20.77 -7.77
CA VAL A 12 40.40 -19.59 -7.63
C VAL A 12 41.79 -20.03 -8.09
N PRO A 13 42.51 -19.19 -8.84
CA PRO A 13 43.97 -19.26 -8.84
C PRO A 13 44.61 -17.93 -8.39
N SER A 14 45.54 -18.05 -7.45
CA SER A 14 46.72 -17.18 -7.30
C SER A 14 47.85 -17.72 -8.21
N PHE A 15 48.97 -17.07 -8.55
CA PHE A 15 49.85 -16.10 -7.88
C PHE A 15 50.63 -15.25 -8.93
N ALA A 16 51.10 -14.09 -8.46
CA ALA A 16 52.31 -13.29 -8.79
C ALA A 16 53.38 -13.85 -9.76
N ASP A 17 54.00 -12.99 -10.59
CA ASP A 17 55.35 -12.44 -10.33
C ASP A 17 55.74 -11.26 -11.24
N LEU A 18 56.67 -10.44 -10.74
CA LEU A 18 57.20 -9.18 -11.28
C LEU A 18 58.35 -9.36 -12.31
N SER A 19 58.49 -8.34 -13.17
CA SER A 19 59.72 -7.55 -13.45
C SER A 19 60.13 -7.34 -14.93
N ASP A 20 60.44 -6.06 -15.18
CA ASP A 20 61.38 -5.47 -16.11
C ASP A 20 61.21 -5.53 -17.65
N ARG A 21 60.86 -4.36 -18.20
CA ARG A 21 61.77 -3.56 -19.08
C ARG A 21 61.29 -2.11 -19.14
N GLY A 22 62.11 -1.20 -18.62
CA GLY A 22 61.87 0.24 -18.63
C GLY A 22 62.29 0.94 -19.91
N LEU A 23 61.86 2.20 -20.05
CA LEU A 23 62.60 3.28 -20.70
C LEU A 23 62.13 4.63 -20.13
N ILE A 24 63.11 5.52 -19.96
CA ILE A 24 63.19 6.68 -19.07
C ILE A 24 62.90 7.98 -19.85
N SER A 25 62.25 8.99 -19.25
CA SER A 25 62.83 10.35 -19.17
C SER A 25 62.15 11.23 -18.11
N LYS A 26 62.99 12.09 -17.51
CA LYS A 26 62.87 12.87 -16.27
C LYS A 26 62.21 14.24 -16.52
N ASN A 27 61.57 14.80 -15.49
CA ASN A 27 61.97 16.08 -14.86
C ASN A 27 61.10 16.40 -13.63
N SER A 28 61.76 16.68 -12.51
CA SER A 28 61.21 17.33 -11.31
C SER A 28 61.68 18.81 -11.28
N PRO A 29 61.12 19.71 -10.45
CA PRO A 29 61.57 19.80 -9.06
C PRO A 29 60.52 20.26 -8.00
N THR A 30 60.69 19.70 -6.80
CA THR A 30 60.64 20.24 -5.41
C THR A 30 59.61 21.29 -4.89
N SER A 31 59.03 20.89 -3.74
CA SER A 31 58.79 21.61 -2.46
C SER A 31 57.70 22.70 -2.33
N VAL A 32 56.73 22.48 -1.42
CA VAL A 32 56.18 23.53 -0.52
C VAL A 32 55.81 22.90 0.85
N SER A 33 56.10 23.66 1.90
CA SER A 33 56.11 23.38 3.33
C SER A 33 54.75 23.48 4.04
N ILE A 34 54.70 22.83 5.21
CA ILE A 34 53.63 22.86 6.22
C ILE A 34 53.63 24.19 6.97
N SER A 35 52.45 24.76 7.24
CA SER A 35 52.27 25.73 8.34
C SER A 35 50.87 25.63 8.98
N LYS A 36 50.79 26.14 10.21
CA LYS A 36 49.95 25.74 11.35
C LYS A 36 48.48 26.17 11.30
N VAL A 37 47.69 25.39 12.05
CA VAL A 37 46.31 25.62 12.52
C VAL A 37 46.20 26.87 13.42
N PRO A 38 45.06 27.59 13.38
CA PRO A 38 44.57 28.34 14.52
C PRO A 38 43.17 27.87 14.98
N THR A 39 43.10 27.48 16.25
CA THR A 39 41.89 27.34 17.07
C THR A 39 41.26 28.69 17.37
N TRP A 40 39.92 28.81 17.31
CA TRP A 40 39.20 29.97 17.86
C TRP A 40 37.97 29.58 18.66
N GLU A 41 37.89 30.17 19.85
CA GLU A 41 36.90 30.02 20.91
C GLU A 41 35.55 30.68 20.59
N LYS A 42 34.51 30.23 21.31
CA LYS A 42 33.16 30.81 21.33
C LYS A 42 33.15 32.24 21.85
N LYS A 43 32.38 33.13 21.21
CA LYS A 43 31.71 34.27 21.86
C LYS A 43 30.34 34.51 21.23
N GLN A 44 29.30 34.41 22.07
CA GLN A 44 28.01 35.09 21.84
C GLN A 44 28.26 36.60 21.83
N ILE A 45 27.51 37.35 21.02
CA ILE A 45 26.70 38.52 21.41
C ILE A 45 26.01 39.13 20.18
N SER A 46 24.84 39.69 20.50
CA SER A 46 23.78 40.39 19.78
C SER A 46 24.11 41.37 18.64
N ASN A 47 23.02 41.69 17.93
CA ASN A 47 22.73 42.89 17.13
C ASN A 47 23.21 42.89 15.66
N ARG A 48 22.28 42.54 14.76
CA ARG A 48 22.36 42.88 13.33
C ARG A 48 21.83 44.29 13.12
N ASN A 49 22.69 45.16 12.61
CA ASN A 49 22.31 46.42 11.98
C ASN A 49 22.12 46.22 10.47
N SER A 50 21.02 46.79 9.98
CA SER A 50 20.86 47.53 8.73
C SER A 50 21.29 46.90 7.40
N PHE A 51 20.28 46.57 6.58
CA PHE A 51 20.29 46.96 5.17
C PHE A 51 18.92 47.57 4.85
N LYS A 52 18.89 48.86 4.51
CA LYS A 52 17.72 49.60 4.02
C LYS A 52 17.93 49.87 2.53
N LEU A 53 16.91 49.59 1.70
CA LEU A 53 16.72 50.27 0.43
C LEU A 53 15.34 50.91 0.45
N ASN A 54 15.32 52.23 0.25
CA ASN A 54 14.14 53.08 0.29
C ASN A 54 13.33 52.96 -1.00
N CYS A 55 12.00 52.95 -0.87
CA CYS A 55 11.15 53.71 -1.78
C CYS A 55 10.04 54.34 -0.93
N VAL A 56 10.07 55.67 -0.87
CA VAL A 56 9.16 56.54 -0.14
C VAL A 56 7.94 56.79 -1.02
N MET A 57 6.74 56.60 -0.46
CA MET A 57 5.54 57.36 -0.84
C MET A 57 5.08 58.07 0.43
N GLU A 58 5.14 59.39 0.40
CA GLU A 58 4.76 60.28 1.49
C GLU A 58 3.26 60.16 1.81
N LYS A 59 2.93 60.06 3.10
CA LYS A 59 1.75 60.72 3.67
C LYS A 59 2.13 61.28 5.03
N SER A 60 2.14 62.60 5.09
CA SER A 60 2.01 63.34 6.34
C SER A 60 0.59 63.15 6.89
N VAL A 61 0.47 63.16 8.23
CA VAL A 61 -0.49 63.96 9.02
C VAL A 61 -0.42 63.49 10.48
N ASP A 62 -0.17 64.47 11.35
CA ASP A 62 -0.23 64.40 12.80
C ASP A 62 -1.63 64.11 13.35
N GLY A 63 -1.68 63.68 14.62
CA GLY A 63 -2.73 64.14 15.52
C GLY A 63 -3.74 63.09 15.99
N GLN A 64 -3.72 62.86 17.31
CA GLN A 64 -4.69 62.10 18.09
C GLN A 64 -6.15 62.58 17.92
N THR A 65 -7.07 61.63 18.06
CA THR A 65 -8.31 61.62 18.89
C THR A 65 -9.63 61.29 18.17
N HIS A 66 -10.30 60.29 18.75
CA HIS A 66 -11.73 59.96 18.77
C HIS A 66 -12.57 60.05 17.48
N SER A 67 -13.06 58.90 17.01
CA SER A 67 -14.47 58.51 17.18
C SER A 67 -14.82 57.24 16.39
N THR A 68 -15.64 56.42 17.04
CA THR A 68 -16.49 55.33 16.54
C THR A 68 -16.77 55.29 15.04
N VAL A 69 -16.34 54.21 14.39
CA VAL A 69 -17.12 53.57 13.31
C VAL A 69 -17.27 52.10 13.67
N ASN A 70 -18.47 51.78 14.14
CA ASN A 70 -18.93 50.42 14.37
C ASN A 70 -19.12 49.69 13.03
N ASN A 71 -18.79 48.40 13.08
CA ASN A 71 -19.47 47.30 12.41
C ASN A 71 -19.53 47.35 10.88
N THR A 72 -18.49 46.82 10.20
CA THR A 72 -18.68 46.20 8.88
C THR A 72 -17.57 45.20 8.47
N THR A 73 -16.81 44.63 9.42
CA THR A 73 -15.75 43.65 9.10
C THR A 73 -15.80 42.31 9.83
N ASP A 74 -16.77 42.08 10.73
CA ASP A 74 -16.85 40.83 11.50
C ASP A 74 -17.90 39.80 11.00
N SER A 75 -18.48 40.00 9.82
CA SER A 75 -19.52 39.10 9.29
C SER A 75 -19.08 38.20 8.15
N LEU A 76 -17.78 37.84 8.05
CA LEU A 76 -17.27 36.95 7.00
C LEU A 76 -16.67 35.62 7.50
N ASN A 77 -16.67 35.35 8.81
CA ASN A 77 -15.84 34.27 9.37
C ASN A 77 -16.58 33.09 10.03
N THR A 78 -17.80 32.77 9.62
CA THR A 78 -18.42 31.48 9.97
C THR A 78 -19.31 30.96 8.85
N MET A 79 -18.76 30.85 7.64
CA MET A 79 -19.30 29.83 6.73
C MET A 79 -18.91 28.47 7.33
N ASN A 80 -19.90 27.68 7.72
CA ASN A 80 -19.73 26.28 8.15
C ASN A 80 -19.07 25.50 7.00
N ILE A 81 -17.73 25.49 6.98
CA ILE A 81 -16.97 24.50 6.23
C ILE A 81 -17.45 23.16 6.77
N LYS A 82 -17.85 22.27 5.87
CA LYS A 82 -18.32 20.92 6.19
C LYS A 82 -17.42 20.31 7.28
N GLU A 83 -18.00 19.89 8.41
CA GLU A 83 -17.25 19.41 9.59
C GLU A 83 -16.26 18.29 9.24
N GLU A 84 -16.56 17.50 8.21
CA GLU A 84 -15.66 16.46 7.72
C GLU A 84 -15.41 16.57 6.21
N ALA A 85 -14.14 16.77 5.84
CA ALA A 85 -13.69 16.86 4.47
C ALA A 85 -13.89 15.53 3.71
N SER A 86 -14.17 15.62 2.40
CA SER A 86 -14.28 14.44 1.54
C SER A 86 -12.93 13.71 1.42
N VAL A 87 -12.95 12.42 1.05
CA VAL A 87 -11.71 11.66 0.79
C VAL A 87 -10.83 12.39 -0.23
N SER A 88 -11.40 12.82 -1.37
CA SER A 88 -10.66 13.56 -2.40
C SER A 88 -10.00 14.83 -1.87
N THR A 89 -10.66 15.54 -0.95
CA THR A 89 -10.09 16.72 -0.28
C THR A 89 -8.95 16.34 0.67
N LEU A 90 -9.12 15.29 1.48
CA LEU A 90 -8.09 14.82 2.42
C LEU A 90 -6.81 14.37 1.70
N LEU A 91 -6.93 13.72 0.55
CA LEU A 91 -5.79 13.22 -0.24
C LEU A 91 -4.80 14.31 -0.67
N VAL A 92 -5.27 15.55 -0.82
CA VAL A 92 -4.45 16.68 -1.32
C VAL A 92 -4.16 17.75 -0.27
N ASN A 93 -4.83 17.70 0.90
CA ASN A 93 -4.67 18.68 1.99
C ASN A 93 -4.03 18.03 3.22
N LEU A 94 -2.89 17.36 3.04
CA LEU A 94 -2.07 16.91 4.16
C LEU A 94 -1.31 18.08 4.77
N ASP A 95 -1.48 18.26 6.07
CA ASP A 95 -0.82 19.30 6.84
C ASP A 95 0.56 18.82 7.33
N ASN A 96 1.61 19.61 7.07
CA ASN A 96 3.00 19.30 7.42
C ASN A 96 3.52 20.20 8.56
N LYS A 97 2.74 20.41 9.63
CA LYS A 97 3.09 21.30 10.76
C LYS A 97 4.47 21.10 11.40
N PHE A 98 5.13 19.97 11.14
CA PHE A 98 6.47 19.69 11.67
C PHE A 98 7.59 20.40 10.89
N ASP A 99 7.33 20.87 9.66
CA ASP A 99 8.34 21.50 8.83
C ASP A 99 8.48 23.00 9.18
N PRO A 100 9.66 23.46 9.65
CA PRO A 100 9.85 24.86 10.03
C PRO A 100 9.83 25.86 8.86
N PHE A 101 9.76 25.37 7.61
CA PHE A 101 9.73 26.21 6.40
C PHE A 101 8.38 26.21 5.68
N ASP A 102 7.36 25.55 6.24
CA ASP A 102 6.02 25.45 5.65
C ASP A 102 6.04 25.00 4.17
N ALA A 103 6.85 23.99 3.84
CA ALA A 103 6.93 23.47 2.49
C ALA A 103 5.58 22.89 2.04
N MET A 104 5.14 23.29 0.84
CA MET A 104 3.87 22.85 0.24
C MET A 104 3.81 21.33 -0.01
N SER A 105 4.96 20.69 -0.23
CA SER A 105 5.07 19.23 -0.31
C SER A 105 5.85 18.73 0.90
N THR A 106 5.43 17.59 1.44
CA THR A 106 6.11 16.93 2.57
C THR A 106 7.59 16.69 2.23
N PRO A 107 8.53 17.24 3.04
CA PRO A 107 9.96 17.00 2.85
C PRO A 107 10.34 15.52 3.02
N LEU A 108 11.38 15.09 2.30
CA LEU A 108 11.98 13.76 2.42
C LEU A 108 13.08 13.78 3.50
N TYR A 109 12.83 13.09 4.62
CA TYR A 109 13.80 12.90 5.70
C TYR A 109 14.66 11.65 5.45
N GLN A 110 15.59 11.75 4.49
CA GLN A 110 16.54 10.69 4.15
C GLN A 110 17.71 10.65 5.15
N THR A 111 17.45 10.23 6.38
CA THR A 111 18.44 10.07 7.46
C THR A 111 18.18 8.80 8.25
N ALA A 112 19.19 8.29 8.94
CA ALA A 112 19.06 7.14 9.84
C ALA A 112 18.80 7.55 11.31
N THR A 113 19.35 8.68 11.75
CA THR A 113 19.29 9.11 13.16
C THR A 113 19.07 10.62 13.28
N PHE A 114 18.64 11.03 14.47
CA PHE A 114 18.28 12.40 14.80
C PHE A 114 19.03 12.85 16.05
N LYS A 115 19.52 14.10 16.03
CA LYS A 115 20.21 14.69 17.19
C LYS A 115 19.22 14.82 18.36
N GLN A 116 19.60 14.28 19.52
CA GLN A 116 18.80 14.40 20.74
C GLN A 116 19.01 15.76 21.44
N PRO A 117 17.99 16.29 22.12
CA PRO A 117 18.09 17.55 22.89
C PRO A 117 19.16 17.47 23.99
N SER A 118 19.25 16.34 24.68
CA SER A 118 20.24 16.10 25.74
C SER A 118 20.57 14.59 25.85
N ALA A 119 21.40 14.21 26.82
CA ALA A 119 21.73 12.80 27.06
C ALA A 119 20.63 12.00 27.78
N ILE A 120 19.61 12.68 28.33
CA ILE A 120 18.53 12.05 29.14
C ILE A 120 17.12 12.42 28.67
N GLU A 121 16.99 13.35 27.72
CA GLU A 121 15.72 13.75 27.12
C GLU A 121 15.70 13.31 25.66
N ASN A 122 14.62 12.65 25.26
CA ASN A 122 14.42 12.21 23.88
C ASN A 122 13.66 13.28 23.09
N GLY A 123 14.12 13.54 21.88
CA GLY A 123 13.36 14.26 20.87
C GLY A 123 12.20 13.42 20.33
N PRO A 124 11.37 13.98 19.43
CA PRO A 124 10.26 13.26 18.81
C PRO A 124 10.73 12.09 17.93
N TYR A 125 11.97 12.13 17.44
CA TYR A 125 12.59 11.08 16.65
C TYR A 125 14.01 10.83 17.16
N ASP A 126 14.43 9.57 17.17
CA ASP A 126 15.76 9.12 17.55
C ASP A 126 16.44 8.35 16.41
N TYR A 127 15.69 7.43 15.80
CA TYR A 127 16.15 6.48 14.81
C TYR A 127 15.02 6.15 13.82
N THR A 128 15.31 6.21 12.52
CA THR A 128 14.30 6.10 11.44
C THR A 128 13.51 4.79 11.43
N ARG A 129 14.08 3.70 11.99
CA ARG A 129 13.31 2.46 12.21
C ARG A 129 12.14 2.69 13.17
N SER A 130 12.37 3.38 14.28
CA SER A 130 11.37 3.72 15.30
C SER A 130 10.36 4.75 14.78
N GLY A 131 10.82 5.82 14.12
CA GLY A 131 9.95 6.88 13.62
C GLY A 131 10.67 7.78 12.61
N ASN A 132 9.94 8.33 11.66
CA ASN A 132 10.52 9.23 10.64
C ASN A 132 9.47 10.26 10.18
N PRO A 133 9.79 11.56 10.11
CA PRO A 133 8.80 12.59 9.76
C PRO A 133 8.04 12.34 8.44
N THR A 134 8.72 11.83 7.41
CA THR A 134 8.08 11.51 6.12
C THR A 134 7.14 10.31 6.23
N ARG A 135 7.52 9.28 7.02
CA ARG A 135 6.67 8.12 7.28
C ARG A 135 5.48 8.48 8.15
N ASP A 136 5.69 9.23 9.22
CA ASP A 136 4.65 9.70 10.13
C ASP A 136 3.59 10.54 9.40
N ALA A 137 4.01 11.37 8.43
CA ALA A 137 3.08 12.12 7.58
C ALA A 137 2.19 11.20 6.73
N LEU A 138 2.77 10.15 6.13
CA LEU A 138 2.03 9.14 5.36
C LEU A 138 1.08 8.32 6.23
N GLU A 139 1.58 7.81 7.36
CA GLU A 139 0.81 7.06 8.35
C GLU A 139 -0.37 7.88 8.90
N SER A 140 -0.14 9.16 9.20
CA SER A 140 -1.19 10.07 9.67
C SER A 140 -2.27 10.31 8.61
N LEU A 141 -1.89 10.44 7.34
CA LEU A 141 -2.85 10.58 6.25
C LEU A 141 -3.68 9.30 6.08
N LEU A 142 -3.04 8.13 6.06
CA LEU A 142 -3.72 6.85 5.89
C LEU A 142 -4.67 6.54 7.05
N ALA A 143 -4.28 6.86 8.29
CA ALA A 143 -5.16 6.73 9.45
C ALA A 143 -6.44 7.58 9.28
N LYS A 144 -6.31 8.83 8.82
CA LYS A 144 -7.47 9.69 8.53
C LYS A 144 -8.37 9.15 7.42
N LEU A 145 -7.77 8.56 6.39
CA LEU A 145 -8.50 8.02 5.23
C LEU A 145 -9.33 6.78 5.60
N ASP A 146 -8.78 5.88 6.41
CA ASP A 146 -9.44 4.64 6.87
C ASP A 146 -10.29 4.83 8.13
N LYS A 147 -10.28 6.01 8.76
CA LYS A 147 -10.89 6.26 10.10
C LYS A 147 -10.29 5.38 11.20
N ALA A 148 -8.97 5.22 11.15
CA ALA A 148 -8.20 4.47 12.12
C ALA A 148 -7.65 5.39 13.21
N ASP A 149 -7.38 4.80 14.39
CA ASP A 149 -6.68 5.51 15.47
C ASP A 149 -5.19 5.66 15.15
N ARG A 150 -4.60 4.67 14.48
CA ARG A 150 -3.24 4.69 13.94
C ARG A 150 -3.14 3.93 12.63
N ALA A 151 -2.17 4.30 11.80
CA ALA A 151 -1.72 3.48 10.69
C ALA A 151 -0.22 3.28 10.75
N PHE A 152 0.26 2.20 10.15
CA PHE A 152 1.67 1.79 10.15
C PHE A 152 2.07 1.38 8.74
N CYS A 153 3.15 1.95 8.21
CA CYS A 153 3.66 1.67 6.88
C CYS A 153 4.81 0.66 6.93
N PHE A 154 4.70 -0.40 6.13
CA PHE A 154 5.64 -1.52 6.07
C PHE A 154 6.33 -1.61 4.71
N THR A 155 7.49 -2.25 4.65
CA THR A 155 8.27 -2.48 3.41
C THR A 155 7.52 -3.24 2.32
N SER A 156 6.46 -3.98 2.67
CA SER A 156 5.56 -4.62 1.70
C SER A 156 4.24 -4.99 2.37
N GLY A 157 3.22 -5.29 1.55
CA GLY A 157 1.98 -5.88 2.06
C GLY A 157 2.21 -7.19 2.81
N MET A 158 3.17 -8.00 2.39
CA MET A 158 3.50 -9.25 3.09
C MET A 158 4.18 -9.01 4.44
N ALA A 159 5.01 -7.98 4.56
CA ALA A 159 5.61 -7.60 5.84
C ALA A 159 4.53 -7.13 6.84
N ALA A 160 3.56 -6.33 6.36
CA ALA A 160 2.39 -5.95 7.16
C ALA A 160 1.60 -7.18 7.63
N LEU A 161 1.28 -8.11 6.72
CA LEU A 161 0.55 -9.33 7.07
C LEU A 161 1.33 -10.25 8.01
N SER A 162 2.65 -10.37 7.84
CA SER A 162 3.50 -11.14 8.76
C SER A 162 3.41 -10.58 10.17
N ALA A 163 3.47 -9.26 10.34
CA ALA A 163 3.32 -8.64 11.66
C ALA A 163 1.94 -8.96 12.27
N VAL A 164 0.84 -8.95 11.49
CA VAL A 164 -0.48 -9.37 12.00
C VAL A 164 -0.46 -10.82 12.49
N THR A 165 0.20 -11.73 11.78
CA THR A 165 0.26 -13.14 12.22
C THR A 165 1.05 -13.34 13.52
N HIS A 166 1.97 -12.42 13.86
CA HIS A 166 2.73 -12.45 15.11
C HIS A 166 1.96 -11.90 16.32
N LEU A 167 0.75 -11.34 16.12
CA LEU A 167 -0.19 -11.06 17.20
C LEU A 167 -0.80 -12.34 17.78
N ILE A 168 -0.74 -13.45 17.02
CA ILE A 168 -1.41 -14.71 17.33
C ILE A 168 -0.39 -15.67 17.95
N LYS A 169 -0.76 -16.25 19.09
CA LYS A 169 0.13 -17.09 19.89
C LYS A 169 0.04 -18.55 19.48
N ASN A 170 1.05 -19.31 19.89
CA ASN A 170 1.05 -20.75 19.77
C ASN A 170 -0.24 -21.36 20.36
N GLY A 171 -0.88 -22.27 19.62
CA GLY A 171 -2.13 -22.92 19.99
C GLY A 171 -3.40 -22.13 19.69
N GLU A 172 -3.29 -20.84 19.32
CA GLU A 172 -4.43 -20.03 18.89
C GLU A 172 -4.73 -20.23 17.39
N GLU A 173 -5.92 -19.81 16.97
CA GLU A 173 -6.44 -20.08 15.62
C GLU A 173 -6.68 -18.81 14.80
N ILE A 174 -6.40 -18.91 13.50
CA ILE A 174 -6.80 -17.96 12.46
C ILE A 174 -7.86 -18.63 11.57
N VAL A 175 -9.02 -17.99 11.42
CA VAL A 175 -10.01 -18.34 10.40
C VAL A 175 -9.82 -17.40 9.22
N ALA A 176 -9.64 -17.92 8.01
CA ALA A 176 -9.35 -17.10 6.85
C ALA A 176 -10.06 -17.60 5.59
N GLY A 177 -10.46 -16.68 4.71
CA GLY A 177 -11.18 -17.01 3.47
C GLY A 177 -10.37 -17.90 2.53
N ASP A 178 -10.96 -18.94 1.95
CA ASP A 178 -10.30 -19.93 1.08
C ASP A 178 -9.80 -19.33 -0.24
N ASP A 179 -10.46 -18.29 -0.75
CA ASP A 179 -10.03 -17.45 -1.87
C ASP A 179 -9.42 -16.13 -1.37
N VAL A 180 -8.09 -16.04 -1.43
CA VAL A 180 -7.30 -14.86 -1.07
C VAL A 180 -6.09 -14.77 -1.99
N TYR A 181 -5.43 -13.62 -2.00
CA TYR A 181 -4.14 -13.46 -2.64
C TYR A 181 -3.17 -14.64 -2.36
N GLY A 182 -2.61 -15.25 -3.43
CA GLY A 182 -1.70 -16.39 -3.31
C GLY A 182 -0.47 -16.19 -2.40
N GLY A 183 0.00 -14.96 -2.18
CA GLY A 183 1.03 -14.69 -1.17
C GLY A 183 0.53 -14.84 0.27
N SER A 184 -0.70 -14.41 0.54
CA SER A 184 -1.40 -14.63 1.81
C SER A 184 -1.66 -16.11 2.03
N ASP A 185 -2.10 -16.84 1.01
CA ASP A 185 -2.28 -18.30 1.08
C ASP A 185 -0.96 -19.03 1.41
N ARG A 186 0.16 -18.64 0.78
CA ARG A 186 1.48 -19.18 1.09
C ARG A 186 1.91 -18.87 2.54
N LEU A 187 1.68 -17.64 3.02
CA LEU A 187 1.99 -17.27 4.40
C LEU A 187 1.20 -18.13 5.38
N LEU A 188 -0.12 -18.21 5.19
CA LEU A 188 -1.05 -18.95 6.05
C LEU A 188 -0.84 -20.46 6.00
N SER A 189 -0.45 -21.03 4.86
CA SER A 189 -0.32 -22.48 4.70
C SER A 189 1.07 -23.02 5.05
N GLN A 190 2.13 -22.22 4.89
CA GLN A 190 3.51 -22.72 4.97
C GLN A 190 4.36 -22.08 6.06
N VAL A 191 4.05 -20.83 6.45
CA VAL A 191 4.86 -20.05 7.41
C VAL A 191 4.19 -20.04 8.78
N VAL A 192 2.94 -19.58 8.83
CA VAL A 192 2.17 -19.45 10.09
C VAL A 192 2.09 -20.76 10.88
N PRO A 193 1.85 -21.94 10.29
CA PRO A 193 1.76 -23.18 11.08
C PRO A 193 3.06 -23.55 11.80
N ARG A 194 4.22 -23.01 11.39
CA ARG A 194 5.51 -23.28 12.03
C ARG A 194 5.62 -22.68 13.44
N SER A 195 4.84 -21.66 13.77
CA SER A 195 4.76 -21.11 15.13
C SER A 195 3.77 -21.86 16.03
N GLY A 196 3.09 -22.88 15.48
CA GLY A 196 2.03 -23.63 16.15
C GLY A 196 0.67 -22.93 16.19
N VAL A 197 0.48 -21.88 15.39
CA VAL A 197 -0.83 -21.29 15.11
C VAL A 197 -1.60 -22.20 14.14
N VAL A 198 -2.87 -22.45 14.44
CA VAL A 198 -3.74 -23.27 13.58
C VAL A 198 -4.47 -22.37 12.59
N VAL A 199 -4.51 -22.76 11.32
CA VAL A 199 -5.22 -22.02 10.27
C VAL A 199 -6.40 -22.83 9.74
N LYS A 200 -7.60 -22.26 9.83
CA LYS A 200 -8.84 -22.81 9.26
C LYS A 200 -9.22 -22.02 8.01
N ARG A 201 -9.46 -22.71 6.90
CA ARG A 201 -9.82 -22.11 5.61
C ARG A 201 -11.30 -22.35 5.34
N VAL A 202 -12.07 -21.29 5.05
CA VAL A 202 -13.53 -21.36 4.85
C VAL A 202 -13.98 -20.50 3.68
N ASN A 203 -15.11 -20.83 3.07
CA ASN A 203 -15.74 -19.94 2.11
C ASN A 203 -16.45 -18.79 2.85
N THR A 204 -15.86 -17.59 2.82
CA THR A 204 -16.38 -16.43 3.57
C THR A 204 -17.66 -15.83 2.99
N THR A 205 -18.12 -16.30 1.83
CA THR A 205 -19.47 -15.98 1.31
C THR A 205 -20.57 -16.78 2.02
N LYS A 206 -20.20 -17.82 2.79
CA LYS A 206 -21.12 -18.73 3.49
C LYS A 206 -21.02 -18.49 4.99
N LEU A 207 -21.94 -17.69 5.52
CA LEU A 207 -21.96 -17.32 6.93
C LEU A 207 -22.01 -18.53 7.88
N ASP A 208 -22.71 -19.60 7.50
CA ASP A 208 -22.78 -20.82 8.31
C ASP A 208 -21.42 -21.53 8.41
N GLU A 209 -20.62 -21.54 7.33
CA GLU A 209 -19.26 -22.11 7.34
C GLU A 209 -18.32 -21.25 8.20
N VAL A 210 -18.44 -19.92 8.11
CA VAL A 210 -17.67 -18.99 8.95
C VAL A 210 -18.00 -19.19 10.43
N ALA A 211 -19.29 -19.25 10.76
CA ALA A 211 -19.75 -19.46 12.14
C ALA A 211 -19.27 -20.81 12.70
N ALA A 212 -19.28 -21.87 11.89
CA ALA A 212 -18.80 -23.19 12.31
C ALA A 212 -17.27 -23.25 12.54
N ALA A 213 -16.49 -22.42 11.86
CA ALA A 213 -15.04 -22.38 12.00
C ALA A 213 -14.55 -21.52 13.17
N ILE A 214 -15.32 -20.48 13.53
CA ILE A 214 -15.04 -19.58 14.64
C ILE A 214 -15.35 -20.28 15.97
N GLY A 215 -14.39 -20.27 16.89
CA GLY A 215 -14.54 -20.84 18.23
C GLY A 215 -13.67 -20.14 19.28
N PRO A 216 -13.62 -20.65 20.53
CA PRO A 216 -12.93 -19.98 21.65
C PRO A 216 -11.43 -19.75 21.44
N GLN A 217 -10.79 -20.59 20.63
CA GLN A 217 -9.37 -20.48 20.28
C GLN A 217 -9.11 -19.54 19.09
N THR A 218 -10.16 -19.11 18.38
CA THR A 218 -10.03 -18.14 17.29
C THR A 218 -9.62 -16.79 17.87
N LYS A 219 -8.56 -16.22 17.30
CA LYS A 219 -8.05 -14.88 17.67
C LYS A 219 -7.94 -13.92 16.49
N LEU A 220 -8.05 -14.43 15.27
CA LEU A 220 -8.10 -13.62 14.08
C LEU A 220 -9.07 -14.22 13.06
N VAL A 221 -9.93 -13.39 12.50
CA VAL A 221 -10.66 -13.64 11.27
C VAL A 221 -10.08 -12.76 10.17
N TRP A 222 -9.56 -13.38 9.11
CA TRP A 222 -8.90 -12.70 7.99
C TRP A 222 -9.76 -12.78 6.73
N LEU A 223 -10.23 -11.62 6.28
CA LEU A 223 -11.08 -11.44 5.11
C LEU A 223 -10.37 -10.68 3.98
N GLU A 224 -10.80 -10.96 2.76
CA GLU A 224 -10.57 -10.14 1.57
C GLU A 224 -11.96 -9.96 0.89
N SER A 225 -12.33 -8.75 0.51
CA SER A 225 -13.64 -8.50 -0.13
C SER A 225 -13.62 -7.21 -0.96
N PRO A 226 -13.74 -7.28 -2.31
CA PRO A 226 -13.77 -8.50 -3.12
C PRO A 226 -12.48 -9.31 -3.04
N THR A 227 -12.57 -10.64 -3.17
CA THR A 227 -11.39 -11.52 -3.18
C THR A 227 -10.60 -11.44 -4.50
N ASN A 228 -9.28 -11.65 -4.42
CA ASN A 228 -8.40 -11.82 -5.58
C ASN A 228 -8.07 -13.31 -5.78
N PRO A 229 -8.43 -13.93 -6.93
CA PRO A 229 -8.93 -13.31 -8.16
C PRO A 229 -10.44 -13.46 -8.39
N ARG A 230 -11.19 -14.27 -7.61
CA ARG A 230 -12.56 -14.65 -7.99
C ARG A 230 -13.63 -13.59 -7.71
N GLN A 231 -13.27 -12.47 -7.08
CA GLN A 231 -14.17 -11.36 -6.75
C GLN A 231 -15.37 -11.79 -5.88
N GLN A 232 -15.16 -12.74 -4.98
CA GLN A 232 -16.16 -13.13 -3.98
C GLN A 232 -16.36 -12.00 -2.97
N ILE A 233 -17.59 -11.86 -2.46
CA ILE A 233 -17.98 -10.79 -1.53
C ILE A 233 -18.29 -11.40 -0.17
N SER A 234 -17.61 -10.91 0.86
CA SER A 234 -17.84 -11.32 2.26
C SER A 234 -18.69 -10.26 2.97
N ASP A 235 -19.64 -10.67 3.82
CA ASP A 235 -20.41 -9.74 4.65
C ASP A 235 -19.57 -9.31 5.86
N ILE A 236 -18.85 -8.18 5.71
CA ILE A 236 -17.86 -7.74 6.70
C ILE A 236 -18.54 -7.51 8.06
N ARG A 237 -19.74 -6.90 8.06
CA ARG A 237 -20.46 -6.56 9.29
C ARG A 237 -20.82 -7.80 10.09
N LYS A 238 -21.49 -8.78 9.43
CA LYS A 238 -21.93 -10.00 10.13
C LYS A 238 -20.76 -10.87 10.58
N ILE A 239 -19.71 -10.98 9.75
CA ILE A 239 -18.54 -11.77 10.14
C ILE A 239 -17.80 -11.10 11.30
N SER A 240 -17.72 -9.76 11.33
CA SER A 240 -17.16 -9.03 12.45
C SER A 240 -17.94 -9.28 13.75
N GLU A 241 -19.27 -9.22 13.71
CA GLU A 241 -20.12 -9.55 14.86
C GLU A 241 -19.84 -10.96 15.40
N MET A 242 -19.73 -11.96 14.52
CA MET A 242 -19.41 -13.35 14.89
C MET A 242 -18.02 -13.48 15.52
N ALA A 243 -17.01 -12.82 14.95
CA ALA A 243 -15.64 -12.85 15.45
C ALA A 243 -15.52 -12.19 16.83
N HIS A 244 -16.13 -11.01 16.99
CA HIS A 244 -16.11 -10.25 18.24
C HIS A 244 -16.85 -10.97 19.36
N ALA A 245 -17.90 -11.74 19.05
CA ALA A 245 -18.58 -12.59 20.04
C ALA A 245 -17.66 -13.66 20.68
N GLN A 246 -16.55 -14.03 20.02
CA GLN A 246 -15.51 -14.91 20.57
C GLN A 246 -14.24 -14.16 21.02
N GLY A 247 -14.26 -12.82 20.98
CA GLY A 247 -13.11 -11.97 21.30
C GLY A 247 -11.97 -12.07 20.28
N ALA A 248 -12.25 -12.47 19.04
CA ALA A 248 -11.28 -12.51 17.95
C ALA A 248 -11.19 -11.14 17.24
N LEU A 249 -10.01 -10.78 16.76
CA LEU A 249 -9.81 -9.61 15.90
C LEU A 249 -10.30 -9.91 14.48
N VAL A 250 -10.66 -8.85 13.74
CA VAL A 250 -11.02 -8.94 12.32
C VAL A 250 -10.05 -8.12 11.50
N LEU A 251 -9.35 -8.79 10.59
CA LEU A 251 -8.52 -8.19 9.55
C LEU A 251 -9.27 -8.21 8.23
N VAL A 252 -9.33 -7.07 7.55
CA VAL A 252 -9.79 -6.97 6.16
C VAL A 252 -8.64 -6.47 5.28
N ASP A 253 -8.18 -7.32 4.35
CA ASP A 253 -7.35 -6.87 3.23
C ASP A 253 -8.23 -6.08 2.26
N ASN A 254 -8.04 -4.77 2.26
CA ASN A 254 -8.81 -3.80 1.51
C ASN A 254 -8.07 -3.35 0.24
N SER A 255 -7.02 -4.08 -0.17
CA SER A 255 -6.13 -3.69 -1.27
C SER A 255 -6.85 -3.45 -2.59
N ILE A 256 -7.93 -4.19 -2.91
CA ILE A 256 -8.68 -4.03 -4.17
C ILE A 256 -9.53 -2.75 -4.17
N MET A 257 -10.02 -2.33 -3.00
CA MET A 257 -10.97 -1.24 -2.90
C MET A 257 -10.31 0.09 -2.57
N SER A 258 -9.19 0.06 -1.83
CA SER A 258 -8.53 1.24 -1.25
C SER A 258 -9.47 1.98 -0.26
N PRO A 259 -8.96 2.99 0.50
CA PRO A 259 -9.82 3.78 1.36
C PRO A 259 -10.77 4.72 0.60
N VAL A 260 -10.64 4.82 -0.73
CA VAL A 260 -11.57 5.61 -1.57
C VAL A 260 -12.93 4.92 -1.68
N LEU A 261 -12.95 3.59 -1.84
CA LEU A 261 -14.18 2.86 -2.14
C LEU A 261 -14.75 2.10 -0.95
N SER A 262 -13.93 1.73 0.03
CA SER A 262 -14.39 0.98 1.21
C SER A 262 -13.60 1.38 2.44
N ARG A 263 -14.27 1.40 3.60
CA ARG A 263 -13.67 1.65 4.92
C ARG A 263 -14.06 0.56 5.91
N PRO A 264 -13.36 -0.59 5.92
CA PRO A 264 -13.80 -1.73 6.73
C PRO A 264 -13.80 -1.48 8.24
N LEU A 265 -13.02 -0.54 8.77
CA LEU A 265 -13.09 -0.17 10.20
C LEU A 265 -14.47 0.38 10.60
N GLU A 266 -15.15 1.08 9.70
CA GLU A 266 -16.54 1.55 9.90
C GLU A 266 -17.55 0.39 9.82
N LEU A 267 -17.14 -0.77 9.29
CA LEU A 267 -17.96 -1.97 9.13
C LEU A 267 -17.73 -3.01 10.24
N GLY A 268 -16.85 -2.71 11.21
CA GLY A 268 -16.53 -3.60 12.32
C GLY A 268 -15.19 -4.34 12.20
N ALA A 269 -14.34 -4.02 11.22
CA ALA A 269 -12.97 -4.52 11.24
C ALA A 269 -12.14 -3.86 12.36
N ASP A 270 -11.13 -4.55 12.85
CA ASP A 270 -10.15 -4.02 13.82
C ASP A 270 -8.85 -3.60 13.12
N ILE A 271 -8.52 -4.30 12.03
CA ILE A 271 -7.34 -4.05 11.20
C ILE A 271 -7.77 -3.97 9.75
N VAL A 272 -7.37 -2.90 9.07
CA VAL A 272 -7.43 -2.80 7.61
C VAL A 272 -6.01 -2.91 7.07
N MET A 273 -5.81 -3.86 6.17
CA MET A 273 -4.56 -3.99 5.44
C MET A 273 -4.70 -3.42 4.03
N HIS A 274 -3.68 -2.69 3.59
CA HIS A 274 -3.50 -2.35 2.19
C HIS A 274 -2.11 -2.78 1.72
N SER A 275 -2.04 -3.42 0.56
CA SER A 275 -0.83 -3.43 -0.25
C SER A 275 -0.70 -2.06 -0.92
N ALA A 276 0.06 -1.16 -0.31
CA ALA A 276 0.26 0.19 -0.84
C ALA A 276 1.01 0.22 -2.18
N THR A 277 1.66 -0.89 -2.57
CA THR A 277 2.12 -1.18 -3.93
C THR A 277 1.06 -0.97 -5.02
N LYS A 278 -0.23 -1.10 -4.66
CA LYS A 278 -1.36 -1.09 -5.59
C LYS A 278 -1.88 0.34 -5.78
N PHE A 279 -3.13 0.62 -5.39
CA PHE A 279 -3.77 1.90 -5.65
C PHE A 279 -3.16 3.10 -4.92
N ILE A 280 -2.57 2.88 -3.74
CA ILE A 280 -1.97 3.94 -2.92
C ILE A 280 -0.78 4.57 -3.65
N ALA A 281 0.24 3.77 -4.00
CA ALA A 281 1.34 4.24 -4.85
C ALA A 281 0.86 4.50 -6.28
N GLY A 282 0.20 3.53 -6.91
CA GLY A 282 -0.52 3.70 -8.19
C GLY A 282 0.34 3.75 -9.45
N HIS A 283 1.66 3.60 -9.35
CA HIS A 283 2.58 3.82 -10.48
C HIS A 283 3.55 2.64 -10.74
N SER A 284 3.33 1.49 -10.11
CA SER A 284 4.16 0.27 -10.27
C SER A 284 5.65 0.43 -9.90
N ASP A 285 5.98 1.36 -9.01
CA ASP A 285 7.35 1.78 -8.69
C ASP A 285 7.72 1.65 -7.20
N VAL A 286 6.78 1.23 -6.34
CA VAL A 286 6.97 1.09 -4.88
C VAL A 286 6.46 -0.26 -4.37
N MET A 287 7.22 -0.88 -3.47
CA MET A 287 6.69 -1.94 -2.60
C MET A 287 6.37 -1.37 -1.22
N ALA A 288 5.11 -1.54 -0.78
CA ALA A 288 4.68 -1.03 0.51
C ALA A 288 3.45 -1.79 1.03
N GLY A 289 3.33 -1.86 2.35
CA GLY A 289 2.16 -2.34 3.08
C GLY A 289 1.69 -1.29 4.07
N VAL A 290 0.41 -1.36 4.44
CA VAL A 290 -0.20 -0.48 5.45
C VAL A 290 -1.07 -1.34 6.36
N LEU A 291 -0.98 -1.12 7.66
CA LEU A 291 -1.98 -1.57 8.62
C LEU A 291 -2.61 -0.34 9.26
N ALA A 292 -3.90 -0.12 9.02
CA ALA A 292 -4.70 0.88 9.73
C ALA A 292 -5.51 0.17 10.81
N VAL A 293 -5.39 0.61 12.07
CA VAL A 293 -5.90 -0.13 13.23
C VAL A 293 -6.81 0.69 14.12
N LYS A 294 -7.77 0.02 14.75
CA LYS A 294 -8.67 0.58 15.76
C LYS A 294 -8.23 0.15 17.16
N GLY A 295 -8.13 1.12 18.07
CA GLY A 295 -7.78 0.95 19.47
C GLY A 295 -6.30 1.14 19.78
N GLU A 296 -6.01 1.89 20.85
CA GLU A 296 -4.63 2.19 21.29
C GLU A 296 -3.84 0.93 21.67
N LYS A 297 -4.50 -0.08 22.25
CA LYS A 297 -3.82 -1.32 22.66
C LYS A 297 -3.24 -2.04 21.44
N LEU A 298 -4.07 -2.25 20.42
CA LEU A 298 -3.66 -2.89 19.18
C LEU A 298 -2.60 -2.06 18.45
N ALA A 299 -2.74 -0.73 18.45
CA ALA A 299 -1.73 0.17 17.88
C ALA A 299 -0.35 0.02 18.55
N LYS A 300 -0.30 -0.13 19.88
CA LYS A 300 0.96 -0.35 20.61
C LYS A 300 1.60 -1.69 20.26
N GLU A 301 0.80 -2.75 20.12
CA GLU A 301 1.30 -4.08 19.73
C GLU A 301 1.85 -4.08 18.30
N VAL A 302 1.13 -3.48 17.34
CA VAL A 302 1.58 -3.38 15.94
C VAL A 302 2.85 -2.51 15.82
N TYR A 303 2.89 -1.37 16.51
CA TYR A 303 4.10 -0.52 16.55
C TYR A 303 5.31 -1.29 17.10
N PHE A 304 5.12 -2.04 18.19
CA PHE A 304 6.17 -2.84 18.79
C PHE A 304 6.74 -3.85 17.79
N LEU A 305 5.88 -4.55 17.03
CA LEU A 305 6.30 -5.49 15.99
C LEU A 305 7.00 -4.79 14.83
N GLN A 306 6.42 -3.72 14.26
CA GLN A 306 7.02 -2.96 13.16
C GLN A 306 8.44 -2.49 13.51
N ASN A 307 8.62 -1.95 14.72
CA ASN A 307 9.90 -1.45 15.18
C ASN A 307 10.89 -2.60 15.48
N SER A 308 10.45 -3.64 16.20
CA SER A 308 11.31 -4.75 16.64
C SER A 308 11.80 -5.61 15.49
N GLU A 309 10.96 -5.81 14.47
CA GLU A 309 11.30 -6.58 13.27
C GLU A 309 11.98 -5.74 12.19
N GLY A 310 12.00 -4.41 12.35
CA GLY A 310 12.62 -3.49 11.40
C GLY A 310 11.91 -3.47 10.04
N SER A 311 10.60 -3.68 10.04
CA SER A 311 9.78 -3.81 8.83
C SER A 311 9.10 -2.51 8.40
N GLY A 312 9.41 -1.39 9.07
CA GLY A 312 8.92 -0.05 8.71
C GLY A 312 9.37 0.40 7.31
N LEU A 313 8.48 1.10 6.60
CA LEU A 313 8.75 1.59 5.24
C LEU A 313 9.85 2.66 5.21
N ALA A 314 10.69 2.63 4.18
CA ALA A 314 11.78 3.59 4.00
C ALA A 314 11.25 4.99 3.64
N PRO A 315 11.94 6.08 4.02
CA PRO A 315 11.46 7.45 3.79
C PRO A 315 11.22 7.79 2.30
N PHE A 316 12.06 7.29 1.39
CA PHE A 316 11.90 7.53 -0.04
C PHE A 316 10.62 6.90 -0.59
N ASP A 317 10.33 5.66 -0.22
CA ASP A 317 9.09 4.98 -0.61
C ASP A 317 7.86 5.65 0.02
N CYS A 318 7.99 6.15 1.27
CA CYS A 318 6.94 6.95 1.90
C CYS A 318 6.64 8.21 1.08
N TRP A 319 7.68 8.90 0.61
CA TRP A 319 7.54 10.09 -0.22
C TRP A 319 6.88 9.78 -1.58
N LEU A 320 7.24 8.66 -2.22
CA LEU A 320 6.58 8.21 -3.45
C LEU A 320 5.10 7.87 -3.23
N CYS A 321 4.74 7.21 -2.13
CA CYS A 321 3.35 6.98 -1.74
C CYS A 321 2.61 8.31 -1.52
N LEU A 322 3.19 9.26 -0.77
CA LEU A 322 2.61 10.59 -0.55
C LEU A 322 2.41 11.36 -1.86
N ARG A 323 3.25 11.14 -2.86
CA ARG A 323 3.07 11.69 -4.21
C ARG A 323 1.91 11.00 -4.95
N GLY A 324 1.88 9.66 -4.96
CA GLY A 324 0.88 8.87 -5.66
C GLY A 324 -0.54 9.01 -5.11
N ILE A 325 -0.69 9.13 -3.78
CA ILE A 325 -1.98 9.24 -3.08
C ILE A 325 -2.78 10.46 -3.55
N LYS A 326 -2.12 11.56 -3.92
CA LYS A 326 -2.78 12.82 -4.32
C LYS A 326 -3.68 12.66 -5.55
N THR A 327 -3.39 11.69 -6.42
CA THR A 327 -4.20 11.40 -7.62
C THR A 327 -5.06 10.15 -7.47
N MET A 328 -5.07 9.51 -6.30
CA MET A 328 -5.72 8.22 -6.09
C MET A 328 -7.22 8.23 -6.41
N ALA A 329 -7.95 9.25 -5.96
CA ALA A 329 -9.38 9.35 -6.26
C ALA A 329 -9.66 9.44 -7.77
N LEU A 330 -8.91 10.28 -8.50
CA LEU A 330 -9.04 10.43 -9.96
C LEU A 330 -8.69 9.15 -10.72
N ARG A 331 -7.59 8.50 -10.32
CA ARG A 331 -7.17 7.22 -10.92
C ARG A 331 -8.25 6.17 -10.73
N ILE A 332 -8.74 6.00 -9.50
CA ILE A 332 -9.75 4.99 -9.18
C ILE A 332 -11.08 5.27 -9.90
N GLU A 333 -11.51 6.51 -10.00
CA GLU A 333 -12.71 6.88 -10.77
C GLU A 333 -12.59 6.42 -12.23
N LYS A 334 -11.49 6.80 -12.90
CA LYS A 334 -11.26 6.42 -14.29
C LYS A 334 -11.09 4.91 -14.48
N GLN A 335 -10.33 4.26 -13.60
CA GLN A 335 -10.11 2.81 -13.64
C GLN A 335 -11.42 2.03 -13.44
N GLN A 336 -12.33 2.49 -12.57
CA GLN A 336 -13.65 1.88 -12.40
C GLN A 336 -14.54 2.07 -13.64
N GLU A 337 -14.52 3.26 -14.24
CA GLU A 337 -15.24 3.53 -15.48
C GLU A 337 -14.80 2.56 -16.59
N ASN A 338 -13.49 2.40 -16.76
CA ASN A 338 -12.89 1.50 -17.73
C ASN A 338 -13.25 0.04 -17.43
N ALA A 339 -13.06 -0.41 -16.19
CA ALA A 339 -13.38 -1.78 -15.78
C ALA A 339 -14.84 -2.14 -16.03
N ARG A 340 -15.78 -1.23 -15.73
CA ARG A 340 -17.21 -1.46 -15.99
C ARG A 340 -17.48 -1.67 -17.48
N LYS A 341 -16.94 -0.81 -18.35
CA LYS A 341 -17.13 -0.91 -19.81
C LYS A 341 -16.53 -2.20 -20.37
N ILE A 342 -15.30 -2.55 -19.96
CA ILE A 342 -14.63 -3.79 -20.40
C ILE A 342 -15.39 -5.03 -19.89
N ALA A 343 -15.81 -5.04 -18.63
CA ALA A 343 -16.57 -6.15 -18.04
C ALA A 343 -17.92 -6.35 -18.75
N MET A 344 -18.62 -5.26 -19.13
CA MET A 344 -19.85 -5.35 -19.92
C MET A 344 -19.61 -5.91 -21.33
N TYR A 345 -18.57 -5.43 -22.02
CA TYR A 345 -18.17 -5.98 -23.33
C TYR A 345 -17.91 -7.49 -23.23
N LEU A 346 -17.08 -7.91 -22.27
CA LEU A 346 -16.75 -9.32 -22.06
C LEU A 346 -17.98 -10.15 -21.68
N SER A 347 -18.88 -9.63 -20.84
CA SER A 347 -20.11 -10.33 -20.44
C SER A 347 -21.03 -10.60 -21.63
N SER A 348 -21.02 -9.72 -22.63
CA SER A 348 -21.78 -9.90 -23.87
C SER A 348 -21.08 -10.76 -24.94
N HIS A 349 -19.79 -11.09 -24.75
CA HIS A 349 -19.00 -11.73 -25.78
C HIS A 349 -19.26 -13.24 -25.84
N PRO A 350 -19.56 -13.85 -27.02
CA PRO A 350 -20.02 -15.24 -27.12
C PRO A 350 -18.99 -16.30 -26.69
N ARG A 351 -17.70 -15.93 -26.66
CA ARG A 351 -16.59 -16.80 -26.23
C ARG A 351 -16.22 -16.65 -24.75
N VAL A 352 -16.91 -15.79 -24.01
CA VAL A 352 -16.74 -15.62 -22.56
C VAL A 352 -17.88 -16.37 -21.87
N LYS A 353 -17.54 -17.24 -20.91
CA LYS A 353 -18.52 -18.05 -20.18
C LYS A 353 -19.10 -17.33 -18.98
N LYS A 354 -18.28 -16.55 -18.29
CA LYS A 354 -18.67 -15.81 -17.09
C LYS A 354 -17.69 -14.71 -16.79
N VAL A 355 -18.19 -13.57 -16.32
CA VAL A 355 -17.41 -12.47 -15.77
C VAL A 355 -17.67 -12.39 -14.26
N TYR A 356 -16.61 -12.29 -13.49
CA TYR A 356 -16.59 -12.07 -12.05
C TYR A 356 -16.25 -10.61 -11.80
N TYR A 357 -17.27 -9.76 -11.68
CA TYR A 357 -17.13 -8.35 -11.34
C TYR A 357 -18.29 -7.90 -10.47
N ALA A 358 -17.98 -7.37 -9.28
CA ALA A 358 -19.01 -6.91 -8.33
C ALA A 358 -19.93 -5.82 -8.90
N GLY A 359 -19.45 -5.07 -9.91
CA GLY A 359 -20.21 -4.04 -10.60
C GLY A 359 -21.26 -4.53 -11.59
N LEU A 360 -21.27 -5.83 -11.93
CA LEU A 360 -22.30 -6.40 -12.79
C LEU A 360 -23.57 -6.74 -11.97
N PRO A 361 -24.79 -6.46 -12.49
CA PRO A 361 -26.04 -6.72 -11.78
C PRO A 361 -26.30 -8.20 -11.44
N ASP A 362 -25.77 -9.12 -12.25
CA ASP A 362 -25.92 -10.56 -12.09
C ASP A 362 -24.86 -11.18 -11.15
N HIS A 363 -23.92 -10.37 -10.64
CA HIS A 363 -22.95 -10.85 -9.66
C HIS A 363 -23.68 -11.25 -8.35
N PRO A 364 -23.49 -12.48 -7.82
CA PRO A 364 -24.23 -12.93 -6.63
C PRO A 364 -24.05 -12.04 -5.40
N GLY A 365 -22.88 -11.40 -5.28
CA GLY A 365 -22.56 -10.47 -4.20
C GLY A 365 -22.86 -8.99 -4.50
N HIS A 366 -23.48 -8.65 -5.64
CA HIS A 366 -23.66 -7.25 -6.09
C HIS A 366 -24.32 -6.37 -5.02
N HIS A 367 -25.51 -6.76 -4.57
CA HIS A 367 -26.26 -5.99 -3.58
C HIS A 367 -25.51 -5.85 -2.25
N LEU A 368 -24.91 -6.93 -1.77
CA LEU A 368 -24.10 -6.90 -0.54
C LEU A 368 -22.89 -5.97 -0.70
N HIS A 369 -22.18 -6.05 -1.83
CA HIS A 369 -21.03 -5.21 -2.13
C HIS A 369 -21.38 -3.72 -2.06
N PHE A 370 -22.42 -3.29 -2.76
CA PHE A 370 -22.84 -1.89 -2.76
C PHE A 370 -23.49 -1.43 -1.45
N SER A 371 -23.87 -2.34 -0.55
CA SER A 371 -24.26 -2.00 0.82
C SER A 371 -23.07 -1.61 1.72
N GLN A 372 -21.84 -1.92 1.32
CA GLN A 372 -20.64 -1.76 2.14
C GLN A 372 -19.45 -1.10 1.41
N ALA A 373 -19.60 -0.77 0.12
CA ALA A 373 -18.61 -0.08 -0.68
C ALA A 373 -19.27 0.93 -1.64
N LYS A 374 -18.52 1.96 -2.02
CA LYS A 374 -18.99 3.08 -2.89
C LYS A 374 -18.82 2.82 -4.37
N GLY A 375 -18.19 1.72 -4.76
CA GLY A 375 -17.89 1.39 -6.15
C GLY A 375 -17.38 -0.04 -6.28
N ALA A 376 -17.28 -0.56 -7.49
CA ALA A 376 -16.91 -1.95 -7.77
C ALA A 376 -15.40 -2.19 -7.94
N GLY A 377 -14.59 -1.12 -7.99
CA GLY A 377 -13.15 -1.24 -8.23
C GLY A 377 -12.82 -1.53 -9.70
N SER A 378 -11.54 -1.74 -9.98
CA SER A 378 -11.02 -1.90 -11.35
C SER A 378 -10.42 -3.26 -11.66
N VAL A 379 -10.45 -4.17 -10.68
CA VAL A 379 -9.97 -5.54 -10.81
C VAL A 379 -11.17 -6.45 -11.01
N PHE A 380 -11.11 -7.31 -12.01
CA PHE A 380 -12.14 -8.31 -12.26
C PHE A 380 -11.54 -9.51 -12.99
N SER A 381 -12.32 -10.59 -13.06
CA SER A 381 -11.91 -11.81 -13.74
C SER A 381 -12.97 -12.33 -14.70
N PHE A 382 -12.59 -13.21 -15.61
CA PHE A 382 -13.52 -13.92 -16.48
C PHE A 382 -12.96 -15.30 -16.86
N ILE A 383 -13.83 -16.18 -17.31
CA ILE A 383 -13.49 -17.52 -17.81
C ILE A 383 -13.99 -17.69 -19.24
N THR A 384 -13.28 -18.49 -20.03
CA THR A 384 -13.58 -18.73 -21.45
C THR A 384 -14.03 -20.16 -21.72
N GLY A 385 -13.82 -21.07 -20.76
CA GLY A 385 -13.94 -22.52 -20.93
C GLY A 385 -12.78 -23.16 -21.68
N SER A 386 -11.73 -22.41 -22.03
CA SER A 386 -10.59 -22.92 -22.81
C SER A 386 -9.29 -22.24 -22.40
N VAL A 387 -8.37 -23.02 -21.82
CA VAL A 387 -7.02 -22.55 -21.46
C VAL A 387 -6.29 -22.01 -22.69
N ALA A 388 -6.44 -22.65 -23.85
CA ALA A 388 -5.83 -22.19 -25.10
C ALA A 388 -6.33 -20.81 -25.52
N LEU A 389 -7.65 -20.56 -25.43
CA LEU A 389 -8.22 -19.26 -25.75
C LEU A 389 -7.76 -18.21 -24.73
N SER A 390 -7.87 -18.50 -23.43
CA SER A 390 -7.43 -17.58 -22.37
C SER A 390 -5.95 -17.19 -22.51
N LYS A 391 -5.06 -18.17 -22.81
CA LYS A 391 -3.64 -17.94 -23.09
C LYS A 391 -3.46 -17.04 -24.31
N HIS A 392 -4.16 -17.34 -25.41
CA HIS A 392 -4.08 -16.54 -26.63
C HIS A 392 -4.49 -15.09 -26.39
N LEU A 393 -5.59 -14.85 -25.66
CA LEU A 393 -6.03 -13.49 -25.34
C LEU A 393 -4.94 -12.72 -24.57
N VAL A 394 -4.41 -13.33 -23.52
CA VAL A 394 -3.37 -12.75 -22.65
C VAL A 394 -2.09 -12.46 -23.44
N GLU A 395 -1.69 -13.33 -24.36
CA GLU A 395 -0.46 -13.18 -25.15
C GLU A 395 -0.62 -12.26 -26.38
N THR A 396 -1.84 -12.08 -26.88
CA THR A 396 -2.09 -11.35 -28.13
C THR A 396 -2.31 -9.87 -27.91
N THR A 397 -3.00 -9.48 -26.82
CA THR A 397 -3.24 -8.08 -26.46
C THR A 397 -1.95 -7.26 -26.41
N LYS A 398 -1.98 -6.01 -26.87
CA LYS A 398 -0.82 -5.11 -26.95
C LYS A 398 -0.82 -4.03 -25.90
N TYR A 399 -1.99 -3.56 -25.46
CA TYR A 399 -2.10 -2.50 -24.46
C TYR A 399 -2.11 -3.07 -23.04
N PHE A 400 -2.67 -4.26 -22.86
CA PHE A 400 -2.56 -4.98 -21.60
C PHE A 400 -1.15 -5.57 -21.45
N SER A 401 -0.49 -5.27 -20.33
CA SER A 401 0.78 -5.93 -20.00
C SER A 401 0.55 -7.22 -19.24
N ILE A 402 1.22 -8.29 -19.67
CA ILE A 402 1.23 -9.57 -18.95
C ILE A 402 2.06 -9.42 -17.69
N ALA A 403 1.41 -9.19 -16.55
CA ALA A 403 2.09 -9.00 -15.29
C ALA A 403 1.23 -9.43 -14.10
N VAL A 404 1.89 -9.87 -13.02
CA VAL A 404 1.28 -9.90 -11.69
C VAL A 404 1.12 -8.46 -11.17
N SER A 405 0.47 -8.29 -10.00
CA SER A 405 0.05 -6.99 -9.43
C SER A 405 -1.23 -6.42 -10.05
N PHE A 406 -1.66 -5.23 -9.59
CA PHE A 406 -2.84 -4.49 -10.03
C PHE A 406 -2.82 -3.04 -9.48
N GLY A 407 -3.77 -2.20 -9.89
CA GLY A 407 -4.02 -0.88 -9.31
C GLY A 407 -3.12 0.26 -9.81
N SER A 408 -2.21 -0.06 -10.73
CA SER A 408 -1.40 0.94 -11.45
C SER A 408 -2.21 1.63 -12.55
N VAL A 409 -1.70 2.77 -13.02
CA VAL A 409 -2.27 3.51 -14.17
C VAL A 409 -2.28 2.70 -15.46
N LYS A 410 -1.41 1.70 -15.60
CA LYS A 410 -1.35 0.81 -16.77
C LYS A 410 -2.24 -0.42 -16.59
N SER A 411 -2.96 -0.79 -17.64
CA SER A 411 -3.78 -1.99 -17.72
C SER A 411 -2.93 -3.27 -17.71
N LEU A 412 -3.29 -4.21 -16.84
CA LEU A 412 -2.61 -5.50 -16.70
C LEU A 412 -3.57 -6.65 -16.97
N ILE A 413 -3.06 -7.72 -17.58
CA ILE A 413 -3.79 -8.97 -17.82
C ILE A 413 -2.94 -10.15 -17.36
N SER A 414 -3.58 -11.19 -16.82
CA SER A 414 -2.86 -12.33 -16.24
C SER A 414 -3.74 -13.57 -16.18
N MET A 415 -3.13 -14.75 -16.13
CA MET A 415 -3.79 -16.01 -15.79
C MET A 415 -3.36 -16.44 -14.38
N PRO A 416 -4.18 -16.23 -13.33
CA PRO A 416 -3.75 -16.37 -11.94
C PRO A 416 -3.16 -17.74 -11.60
N CYS A 417 -3.74 -18.83 -12.11
CA CYS A 417 -3.30 -20.21 -11.83
C CYS A 417 -1.88 -20.52 -12.32
N PHE A 418 -1.41 -19.83 -13.37
CA PHE A 418 -0.06 -19.98 -13.92
C PHE A 418 0.92 -18.92 -13.40
N MET A 419 0.45 -17.95 -12.62
CA MET A 419 1.22 -16.81 -12.16
C MET A 419 1.10 -16.61 -10.65
N SER A 420 0.22 -15.72 -10.19
CA SER A 420 0.14 -15.30 -8.79
C SER A 420 -0.33 -16.38 -7.81
N HIS A 421 -1.06 -17.39 -8.29
CA HIS A 421 -1.60 -18.50 -7.50
C HIS A 421 -0.94 -19.83 -7.86
N ALA A 422 0.17 -19.80 -8.59
CA ALA A 422 0.90 -21.00 -9.01
C ALA A 422 1.38 -21.85 -7.83
N SER A 423 1.62 -21.23 -6.65
CA SER A 423 2.05 -21.92 -5.44
C SER A 423 0.95 -22.73 -4.73
N ILE A 424 -0.32 -22.55 -5.10
CA ILE A 424 -1.44 -23.34 -4.58
C ILE A 424 -1.50 -24.67 -5.36
N PRO A 425 -1.52 -25.85 -4.72
CA PRO A 425 -1.64 -27.13 -5.41
C PRO A 425 -2.84 -27.18 -6.36
N ALA A 426 -2.70 -27.84 -7.52
CA ALA A 426 -3.72 -27.84 -8.58
C ALA A 426 -5.07 -28.38 -8.09
N GLU A 427 -5.07 -29.48 -7.34
CA GLU A 427 -6.27 -30.07 -6.71
C GLU A 427 -6.97 -29.11 -5.75
N VAL A 428 -6.20 -28.30 -5.01
CA VAL A 428 -6.74 -27.28 -4.10
C VAL A 428 -7.32 -26.10 -4.88
N ARG A 429 -6.67 -25.69 -5.98
CA ARG A 429 -7.19 -24.65 -6.88
C ARG A 429 -8.52 -25.08 -7.48
N GLU A 430 -8.60 -26.31 -7.99
CA GLU A 430 -9.81 -26.87 -8.58
C GLU A 430 -10.95 -26.94 -7.55
N ALA A 431 -10.69 -27.48 -6.36
CA ALA A 431 -11.67 -27.55 -5.27
C ALA A 431 -12.19 -26.16 -4.85
N ARG A 432 -11.33 -25.12 -4.95
CA ARG A 432 -11.67 -23.73 -4.67
C ARG A 432 -12.16 -22.97 -5.91
N GLY A 433 -12.48 -23.63 -7.01
CA GLY A 433 -13.04 -23.00 -8.22
C GLY A 433 -12.09 -22.04 -8.94
N LEU A 434 -10.79 -22.17 -8.74
CA LEU A 434 -9.74 -21.46 -9.48
C LEU A 434 -9.38 -22.28 -10.73
N THR A 435 -10.18 -22.13 -11.78
CA THR A 435 -9.98 -22.84 -13.04
C THR A 435 -8.77 -22.28 -13.80
N GLU A 436 -8.09 -23.12 -14.58
CA GLU A 436 -6.87 -22.72 -15.29
C GLU A 436 -7.13 -21.72 -16.43
N ASP A 437 -8.35 -21.67 -16.95
CA ASP A 437 -8.77 -20.72 -17.98
C ASP A 437 -9.16 -19.34 -17.42
N LEU A 438 -9.09 -19.15 -16.10
CA LEU A 438 -9.38 -17.87 -15.45
C LEU A 438 -8.39 -16.80 -15.91
N VAL A 439 -8.92 -15.71 -16.45
CA VAL A 439 -8.17 -14.49 -16.78
C VAL A 439 -8.55 -13.41 -15.78
N ARG A 440 -7.57 -12.64 -15.33
CA ARG A 440 -7.77 -11.47 -14.46
C ARG A 440 -7.24 -10.23 -15.15
N ILE A 441 -8.08 -9.20 -15.18
CA ILE A 441 -7.75 -7.86 -15.67
C ILE A 441 -7.70 -6.89 -14.49
N SER A 442 -6.69 -6.02 -14.50
CA SER A 442 -6.65 -4.78 -13.74
C SER A 442 -6.74 -3.64 -14.74
N ALA A 443 -7.89 -2.99 -14.85
CA ALA A 443 -8.06 -1.87 -15.76
C ALA A 443 -7.26 -0.65 -15.27
N GLY A 444 -6.50 -0.05 -16.19
CA GLY A 444 -5.77 1.20 -16.02
C GLY A 444 -6.61 2.41 -16.44
N ILE A 445 -5.93 3.51 -16.76
CA ILE A 445 -6.55 4.79 -17.14
C ILE A 445 -6.40 5.10 -18.64
N GLU A 446 -5.99 4.14 -19.45
CA GLU A 446 -5.95 4.28 -20.91
C GLU A 446 -7.34 4.60 -21.48
N ASP A 447 -7.37 4.97 -22.77
CA ASP A 447 -8.63 5.05 -23.49
C ASP A 447 -9.29 3.66 -23.53
N VAL A 448 -10.56 3.61 -23.14
CA VAL A 448 -11.27 2.34 -22.96
C VAL A 448 -11.66 1.69 -24.28
N ASP A 449 -11.86 2.48 -25.33
CA ASP A 449 -12.22 1.97 -26.64
C ASP A 449 -11.01 1.29 -27.28
N ASP A 450 -9.80 1.82 -27.04
CA ASP A 450 -8.53 1.16 -27.41
C ASP A 450 -8.35 -0.18 -26.69
N LEU A 451 -8.64 -0.24 -25.39
CA LEU A 451 -8.55 -1.48 -24.60
C LEU A 451 -9.57 -2.54 -25.07
N ILE A 452 -10.79 -2.13 -25.38
CA ILE A 452 -11.82 -3.05 -25.90
C ILE A 452 -11.46 -3.53 -27.31
N SER A 453 -10.98 -2.63 -28.18
CA SER A 453 -10.51 -2.97 -29.52
C SER A 453 -9.35 -3.97 -29.50
N ASP A 454 -8.39 -3.80 -28.59
CA ASP A 454 -7.27 -4.72 -28.40
C ASP A 454 -7.73 -6.14 -27.99
N LEU A 455 -8.70 -6.23 -27.08
CA LEU A 455 -9.33 -7.51 -26.71
C LEU A 455 -10.10 -8.14 -27.88
N ASP A 456 -10.85 -7.33 -28.64
CA ASP A 456 -11.64 -7.78 -29.78
C ASP A 456 -10.77 -8.37 -30.90
N ILE A 457 -9.64 -7.73 -31.21
CA ILE A 457 -8.63 -8.24 -32.14
C ILE A 457 -8.06 -9.58 -31.62
N ALA A 458 -7.77 -9.67 -30.32
CA ALA A 458 -7.29 -10.92 -29.72
C ALA A 458 -8.32 -12.06 -29.84
N PHE A 459 -9.61 -11.79 -29.65
CA PHE A 459 -10.67 -12.79 -29.84
C PHE A 459 -10.81 -13.25 -31.29
N LYS A 460 -10.69 -12.34 -32.26
CA LYS A 460 -10.82 -12.62 -33.71
C LYS A 460 -9.67 -13.42 -34.28
N THR A 461 -8.48 -13.31 -33.69
CA THR A 461 -7.26 -13.99 -34.15
C THR A 461 -7.10 -15.40 -33.61
N PHE A 462 -7.86 -15.80 -32.58
CA PHE A 462 -7.85 -17.17 -32.10
C PHE A 462 -8.71 -18.07 -33.00
N PRO A 463 -8.17 -19.19 -33.53
CA PRO A 463 -8.90 -20.12 -34.37
C PRO A 463 -10.26 -20.55 -33.78
N LEU A 464 -11.23 -20.82 -34.65
CA LEU A 464 -12.55 -21.29 -34.24
C LEU A 464 -12.51 -22.67 -33.61
#